data_AF-A0A392RRP3-F1
#
_entry.id   AF-A0A392RRP3-F1
#
_cell.length_a   1.000
_cell.length_b   1.000
_cell.length_c   1.000
_cell.angle_alpha   90.00
_cell.angle_beta   90.00
_cell.angle_gamma   90.00
#
_symmetry.space_group_name_H-M   'P 1'
#
loop_
_entity.id
_entity.type
_entity.pdbx_description
1 polymer ?
#
loop_
_entity_poly.entity_id
_entity_poly.type
_entity_poly.pdbx_seq_one_letter_code
_entity_poly.pdbx_strand_id
1 'polypeptide(L)'
;IMVGRTNAQIAEALATLAGIMARDHQPGREDEARLERFMKHKPPTFTGGYNPEGAVKWLEEVEIIFEAMRCTEEDKTSLGSYMLREEANHWWK
;
A
#
# COMPACT_ATOMS: atom_id res chain seq x y z
N ILE A 1 40.80 -6.40 -31.02
CA ILE A 1 39.40 -5.90 -31.03
C ILE A 1 38.46 -6.94 -30.39
N MET A 2 38.77 -7.42 -29.17
CA MET A 2 38.00 -8.51 -28.54
C MET A 2 37.49 -8.18 -27.12
N VAL A 3 38.06 -7.16 -26.46
CA VAL A 3 37.69 -6.74 -25.10
C VAL A 3 36.39 -5.91 -25.06
N GLY A 4 36.06 -5.16 -26.13
CA GLY A 4 34.86 -4.31 -26.16
C GLY A 4 33.54 -5.07 -26.29
N ARG A 5 33.54 -6.26 -26.91
CA ARG A 5 32.33 -7.09 -27.10
C ARG A 5 31.83 -7.67 -25.77
N THR A 6 32.74 -8.05 -24.89
CA THR A 6 32.41 -8.69 -23.61
C THR A 6 31.80 -7.70 -22.62
N ASN A 7 32.32 -6.46 -22.58
CA ASN A 7 31.79 -5.43 -21.67
C ASN A 7 30.36 -5.00 -22.05
N ALA A 8 30.06 -4.92 -23.35
CA ALA A 8 28.71 -4.60 -23.83
C ALA A 8 27.69 -5.68 -23.43
N GLN A 9 28.06 -6.95 -23.54
CA GLN A 9 27.19 -8.07 -23.14
C GLN A 9 26.92 -8.11 -21.63
N ILE A 10 27.93 -7.79 -20.81
CA ILE A 10 27.76 -7.69 -19.36
C ILE A 10 26.82 -6.53 -19.02
N ALA A 11 26.99 -5.36 -19.65
CA ALA A 11 26.11 -4.22 -19.44
C ALA A 11 24.66 -4.50 -19.83
N GLU A 12 24.43 -5.22 -20.95
CA GLU A 12 23.10 -5.61 -21.41
C GLU A 12 22.42 -6.61 -20.46
N ALA A 13 23.17 -7.59 -19.95
CA ALA A 13 22.67 -8.53 -18.95
C ALA A 13 22.29 -7.83 -17.64
N LEU A 14 23.12 -6.89 -17.17
CA LEU A 14 22.82 -6.08 -15.98
C LEU A 14 21.61 -5.17 -16.19
N ALA A 15 21.48 -4.53 -17.36
CA ALA A 15 20.32 -3.71 -17.69
C ALA A 15 19.02 -4.54 -17.74
N THR A 16 19.09 -5.78 -18.24
CA THR A 16 17.95 -6.70 -18.25
C THR A 16 17.55 -7.09 -16.83
N LEU A 17 18.50 -7.43 -15.96
CA LEU A 17 18.24 -7.73 -14.56
C LEU A 17 17.64 -6.54 -13.81
N ALA A 18 18.20 -5.34 -14.01
CA ALA A 18 17.67 -4.11 -13.43
C ALA A 18 16.23 -3.83 -13.92
N GLY A 19 15.94 -4.07 -15.19
CA GLY A 19 14.60 -3.94 -15.75
C GLY A 19 13.60 -4.94 -15.15
N ILE A 20 14.04 -6.17 -14.86
CA ILE A 20 13.19 -7.17 -14.19
C ILE A 20 12.91 -6.74 -12.73
N MET A 21 13.93 -6.33 -11.99
CA MET A 21 13.77 -5.85 -10.62
C MET A 21 12.90 -4.60 -10.53
N ALA A 22 13.03 -3.66 -11.46
CA ALA A 22 12.20 -2.46 -11.52
C ALA A 22 10.73 -2.75 -11.86
N ARG A 23 10.44 -3.84 -12.59
CA ARG A 23 9.07 -4.28 -12.89
C ARG A 23 8.42 -5.01 -11.72
N ASP A 24 9.22 -5.75 -10.95
CA ASP A 24 8.78 -6.43 -9.73
C ASP A 24 8.52 -5.44 -8.60
N HIS A 25 9.39 -4.42 -8.47
CA HIS A 25 9.27 -3.33 -7.50
C HIS A 25 8.66 -2.07 -8.11
N GLN A 26 7.49 -2.17 -8.75
CA GLN A 26 6.70 -0.97 -9.08
C GLN A 26 5.87 -0.59 -7.85
N PRO A 27 6.23 0.48 -7.10
CA PRO A 27 5.59 0.78 -5.81
C PRO A 27 4.08 0.98 -5.95
N GLY A 28 3.66 1.71 -6.99
CA GLY A 28 2.24 1.95 -7.24
C GLY A 28 1.42 0.70 -7.55
N ARG A 29 2.03 -0.36 -8.11
CA ARG A 29 1.34 -1.63 -8.37
C ARG A 29 1.17 -2.44 -7.07
N GLU A 30 2.17 -2.39 -6.20
CA GLU A 30 2.12 -3.02 -4.88
C GLU A 30 1.07 -2.33 -3.99
N ASP A 31 1.01 -0.99 -4.04
CA ASP A 31 0.03 -0.21 -3.29
C ASP A 31 -1.41 -0.46 -3.76
N GLU A 32 -1.64 -0.54 -5.07
CA GLU A 32 -2.94 -0.91 -5.66
C GLU A 32 -3.35 -2.32 -5.22
N ALA A 33 -2.47 -3.31 -5.34
CA ALA A 33 -2.74 -4.68 -4.92
C ALA A 33 -3.03 -4.77 -3.40
N ARG A 34 -2.35 -3.97 -2.58
CA ARG A 34 -2.60 -3.87 -1.14
C ARG A 34 -3.97 -3.27 -0.86
N LEU A 35 -4.34 -2.19 -1.54
CA LEU A 35 -5.67 -1.57 -1.42
C LEU A 35 -6.78 -2.52 -1.86
N GLU A 36 -6.62 -3.24 -2.98
CA GLU A 36 -7.60 -4.23 -3.43
C GLU A 36 -7.81 -5.33 -2.39
N ARG A 37 -6.73 -5.84 -1.80
CA ARG A 37 -6.79 -6.86 -0.76
C ARG A 37 -7.48 -6.33 0.50
N PHE A 38 -7.19 -5.10 0.91
CA PHE A 38 -7.86 -4.44 2.02
C PHE A 38 -9.37 -4.34 1.77
N MET A 39 -9.78 -3.87 0.58
CA MET A 39 -11.20 -3.74 0.23
C MET A 39 -11.95 -5.08 0.16
N LYS A 40 -11.27 -6.20 -0.15
CA LYS A 40 -11.87 -7.54 -0.10
C LYS A 40 -12.33 -7.94 1.30
N HIS A 41 -11.72 -7.41 2.36
CA HIS A 41 -12.15 -7.61 3.74
C HIS A 41 -13.36 -6.76 4.14
N LYS A 42 -13.83 -5.87 3.26
CA LYS A 42 -14.97 -4.96 3.49
C LYS A 42 -14.82 -4.15 4.80
N PRO A 43 -13.73 -3.39 4.93
CA PRO A 43 -13.51 -2.54 6.10
C PRO A 43 -14.70 -1.59 6.33
N PRO A 44 -15.07 -1.30 7.59
CA PRO A 44 -16.12 -0.35 7.89
C PRO A 44 -15.66 1.09 7.58
N THR A 45 -16.60 1.96 7.21
CA THR A 45 -16.35 3.40 7.05
C THR A 45 -16.59 4.17 8.35
N PHE A 46 -15.88 5.29 8.54
CA PHE A 46 -16.10 6.21 9.65
C PHE A 46 -16.42 7.61 9.14
N THR A 47 -17.57 8.17 9.53
CA THR A 47 -18.04 9.48 9.08
C THR A 47 -17.62 10.63 10.00
N GLY A 48 -17.20 10.34 11.25
CA GLY A 48 -16.84 11.35 12.25
C GLY A 48 -17.90 11.53 13.34
N GLY A 49 -18.02 12.75 13.86
CA GLY A 49 -18.93 13.14 14.92
C GLY A 49 -18.42 12.89 16.34
N TYR A 50 -19.16 13.42 17.32
CA TYR A 50 -18.91 13.20 18.75
C TYR A 50 -19.44 11.83 19.19
N ASN A 51 -18.76 10.78 18.76
CA ASN A 51 -19.10 9.39 19.05
C ASN A 51 -17.83 8.59 19.38
N PRO A 52 -17.29 8.74 20.61
CA PRO A 52 -16.03 8.11 20.98
C PRO A 52 -16.13 6.57 20.95
N GLU A 53 -17.25 5.98 21.34
CA GLU A 53 -17.45 4.52 21.29
C GLU A 53 -17.49 4.02 19.85
N GLY A 54 -18.15 4.75 18.95
CA GLY A 54 -18.17 4.42 17.51
C GLY A 54 -16.78 4.51 16.88
N ALA A 55 -15.98 5.49 17.27
CA ALA A 55 -14.60 5.64 16.81
C ALA A 55 -13.71 4.48 17.28
N VAL A 56 -13.81 4.09 18.57
CA VAL A 56 -13.08 2.94 19.13
C VAL A 56 -13.46 1.66 18.41
N LYS A 57 -14.77 1.41 18.24
CA LYS A 57 -15.25 0.22 17.54
C LYS A 57 -14.77 0.18 16.09
N TRP A 58 -14.80 1.30 15.38
CA TRP A 58 -14.30 1.39 14.02
C TRP A 58 -12.80 1.05 13.96
N LEU A 59 -12.00 1.59 14.88
CA LEU A 59 -10.56 1.29 14.98
C LEU A 59 -10.31 -0.19 15.25
N GLU A 60 -11.01 -0.81 16.21
CA GLU A 60 -10.86 -2.23 16.52
C GLU A 60 -11.12 -3.14 15.31
N GLU A 61 -12.20 -2.87 14.56
CA GLU A 61 -12.57 -3.65 13.38
C GLU A 61 -11.56 -3.50 12.23
N VAL A 62 -11.03 -2.29 12.02
CA VAL A 62 -10.02 -2.03 10.99
C VAL A 62 -8.65 -2.59 11.39
N GLU A 63 -8.28 -2.55 12.67
CA GLU A 63 -7.00 -3.08 13.16
C GLU A 63 -6.91 -4.60 12.96
N ILE A 64 -8.00 -5.35 13.15
CA ILE A 64 -8.07 -6.79 12.85
C ILE A 64 -7.66 -7.07 11.39
N ILE A 65 -8.10 -6.23 10.45
CA ILE A 65 -7.76 -6.37 9.03
C ILE A 65 -6.27 -6.06 8.82
N PHE A 66 -5.76 -4.99 9.44
CA PHE A 66 -4.35 -4.63 9.34
C PHE A 66 -3.41 -5.71 9.88
N GLU A 67 -3.75 -6.33 11.02
CA GLU A 67 -3.01 -7.45 11.58
C GLU A 67 -3.04 -8.67 10.66
N ALA A 68 -4.22 -9.06 10.18
CA ALA A 68 -4.37 -10.15 9.21
C ALA A 68 -3.57 -9.88 7.92
N MET A 69 -3.46 -8.61 7.55
CA MET A 69 -2.72 -8.19 6.37
C MET A 69 -1.22 -7.96 6.59
N ARG A 70 -0.75 -7.96 7.85
CA ARG A 70 0.61 -7.57 8.25
C ARG A 70 1.02 -6.19 7.72
N CYS A 71 0.11 -5.23 7.82
CA CYS A 71 0.35 -3.84 7.41
C CYS A 71 1.44 -3.19 8.26
N THR A 72 2.33 -2.43 7.63
CA THR A 72 3.20 -1.47 8.32
C THR A 72 2.39 -0.28 8.81
N GLU A 73 2.95 0.55 9.70
CA GLU A 73 2.26 1.78 10.14
C GLU A 73 1.96 2.75 8.99
N GLU A 74 2.83 2.78 7.97
CA GLU A 74 2.64 3.53 6.72
C GLU A 74 1.45 2.98 5.90
N ASP A 75 1.33 1.64 5.81
CA ASP A 75 0.18 0.98 5.18
C ASP A 75 -1.12 1.29 5.93
N LYS A 76 -1.10 1.20 7.27
CA LYS A 76 -2.28 1.47 8.12
C LYS A 76 -2.81 2.87 7.91
N THR A 77 -1.91 3.86 7.90
CA THR A 77 -2.26 5.26 7.68
C THR A 77 -2.89 5.46 6.30
N SER A 78 -2.25 4.89 5.26
CA SER A 78 -2.71 5.01 3.89
C SER A 78 -4.08 4.35 3.70
N LEU A 79 -4.23 3.08 4.09
CA LEU A 79 -5.46 2.30 3.94
C LEU A 79 -6.60 2.79 4.85
N GLY A 80 -6.30 3.16 6.10
CA GLY A 80 -7.28 3.67 7.05
C GLY A 80 -7.93 4.97 6.57
N SER A 81 -7.14 5.85 5.96
CA SER A 81 -7.65 7.10 5.37
C SER A 81 -8.69 6.88 4.27
N TYR A 82 -8.58 5.78 3.50
CA TYR A 82 -9.57 5.40 2.48
C TYR A 82 -10.95 5.08 3.06
N MET A 83 -11.06 4.88 4.37
CA MET A 83 -12.33 4.52 5.03
C MET A 83 -13.00 5.70 5.74
N LEU A 84 -12.33 6.86 5.77
CA LEU A 84 -12.89 8.08 6.33
C LEU A 84 -13.87 8.72 5.33
N ARG A 85 -15.02 9.17 5.83
CA ARG A 85 -16.07 9.82 5.05
C ARG A 85 -16.45 11.13 5.74
N GLU A 86 -17.13 12.00 5.00
CA GLU A 86 -17.76 13.22 5.53
C GLU A 86 -16.83 14.03 6.46
N GLU A 87 -17.25 14.31 7.71
CA GLU A 87 -16.50 15.11 8.69
C GLU A 87 -15.12 14.52 8.98
N ALA A 88 -15.01 13.20 9.16
CA ALA A 88 -13.73 12.55 9.42
C ALA A 88 -12.75 12.72 8.26
N ASN A 89 -13.23 12.66 7.01
CA ASN A 89 -12.40 12.90 5.83
C ASN A 89 -11.99 14.37 5.69
N HIS A 90 -12.83 15.32 6.14
CA HIS A 90 -12.48 16.73 6.15
C HIS A 90 -11.40 17.05 7.19
N TRP A 91 -11.44 16.43 8.38
CA TRP A 91 -10.40 16.62 9.40
C TRP A 91 -9.06 16.01 9.00
N TRP A 92 -9.08 14.88 8.28
CA TRP A 92 -7.89 14.13 7.92
C TRP A 92 -7.07 14.76 6.78
N LYS A 93 -7.70 15.51 5.88
CA LYS A 93 -7.06 16.18 4.74
C LYS A 93 -6.42 17.51 5.13
#